data_AF-A0A946KC79-F1
#
_entry.id   AF-A0A946KC79-F1
#
_cell.length_a   1.000
_cell.length_b   1.000
_cell.length_c   1.000
_cell.angle_alpha   90.00
_cell.angle_beta   90.00
_cell.angle_gamma   90.00
#
_symmetry.space_group_name_H-M   'P 1'
#
loop_
_entity.id
_entity.type
_entity.pdbx_description
1 polymer ?
#
loop_
_entity_poly.entity_id
_entity_poly.type
_entity_poly.pdbx_seq_one_letter_code
_entity_poly.pdbx_strand_id
1 'polypeptide(L)'
;MQKSSDWEECQGIQSAAELLGLDSVCEEAITSAQVVLAAHIKLRKLRRDLSVALVNVHPSKHLKSRSNTSSGLQPTSVWQEIRRVQAARDSLLSLQKNIHADRVTG
;
A
#
# COMPACT_ATOMS: atom_id res chain seq x y z
N MET A 1 -27.15 10.84 13.76
CA MET A 1 -26.98 9.58 13.00
C MET A 1 -25.50 9.15 13.02
N GLN A 2 -24.91 8.95 14.22
CA GLN A 2 -23.45 8.80 14.39
C GLN A 2 -22.89 7.43 14.01
N LYS A 3 -23.70 6.35 14.11
CA LYS A 3 -23.23 4.96 14.00
C LYS A 3 -22.76 4.51 12.61
N SER A 4 -23.15 5.21 11.54
CA SER A 4 -22.80 4.80 10.17
C SER A 4 -21.35 5.13 9.81
N SER A 5 -20.84 6.24 10.34
CA SER A 5 -19.54 6.80 9.99
C SER A 5 -18.38 6.04 10.63
N ASP A 6 -18.52 5.65 11.91
CA ASP A 6 -17.48 4.92 12.63
C ASP A 6 -17.27 3.49 12.07
N TRP A 7 -18.34 2.84 11.60
CA TRP A 7 -18.27 1.52 10.97
C TRP A 7 -17.50 1.55 9.64
N GLU A 8 -17.77 2.54 8.79
CA GLU A 8 -17.07 2.72 7.51
C GLU A 8 -15.57 2.99 7.71
N GLU A 9 -15.21 3.76 8.75
CA GLU A 9 -13.80 3.98 9.11
C GLU A 9 -13.12 2.69 9.54
N CYS A 10 -13.71 1.93 10.47
CA CYS A 10 -13.16 0.66 10.95
C CYS A 10 -12.98 -0.35 9.80
N GLN A 11 -13.98 -0.48 8.92
CA GLN A 11 -13.91 -1.37 7.77
C GLN A 11 -12.82 -0.94 6.77
N GLY A 12 -12.69 0.36 6.52
CA GLY A 12 -11.65 0.91 5.66
C GLY A 12 -10.24 0.68 6.20
N ILE A 13 -10.04 0.87 7.51
CA ILE A 13 -8.77 0.60 8.20
C ILE A 13 -8.41 -0.87 8.09
N GLN A 14 -9.35 -1.77 8.37
CA GLN A 14 -9.10 -3.22 8.36
C GLN A 14 -8.75 -3.72 6.96
N SER A 15 -9.50 -3.31 5.94
CA SER A 15 -9.24 -3.68 4.54
C SER A 15 -7.85 -3.20 4.07
N ALA A 16 -7.45 -2.00 4.49
CA ALA A 16 -6.13 -1.45 4.15
C ALA A 16 -5.01 -2.10 4.97
N ALA A 17 -5.26 -2.48 6.22
CA ALA A 17 -4.30 -3.21 7.05
C ALA A 17 -4.00 -4.60 6.47
N GLU A 18 -5.03 -5.34 6.03
CA GLU A 18 -4.89 -6.63 5.34
C GLU A 18 -4.05 -6.50 4.06
N LEU A 19 -4.33 -5.49 3.23
CA LEU A 19 -3.57 -5.21 2.02
C LEU A 19 -2.09 -4.90 2.28
N LEU A 20 -1.77 -4.37 3.46
CA LEU A 20 -0.42 -4.07 3.91
C LEU A 20 0.24 -5.24 4.66
N GLY A 21 -0.49 -6.33 4.95
CA GLY A 21 -0.01 -7.46 5.74
C GLY A 21 0.22 -7.11 7.21
N LEU A 22 -0.60 -6.20 7.76
CA LEU A 22 -0.55 -5.80 9.17
C LEU A 22 -1.54 -6.58 10.05
N ASP A 23 -2.44 -7.34 9.41
CA ASP A 23 -3.50 -8.16 9.98
C ASP A 23 -3.01 -9.20 10.99
N SER A 24 -1.77 -9.67 10.88
CA SER A 24 -1.19 -10.66 11.80
C SER A 24 -0.26 -10.09 12.87
N VAL A 25 -0.05 -8.76 12.93
CA VAL A 25 1.08 -8.15 13.65
C VAL A 25 0.69 -7.49 14.98
N CYS A 26 -0.60 -7.26 15.23
CA CYS A 26 -1.05 -6.58 16.45
C CYS A 26 -2.28 -7.25 17.07
N GLU A 27 -2.20 -7.55 18.37
CA GLU A 27 -3.38 -7.87 19.20
C GLU A 27 -4.20 -6.59 19.51
N GLU A 28 -3.59 -5.41 19.35
CA GLU A 28 -4.23 -4.11 19.53
C GLU A 28 -4.87 -3.58 18.23
N ALA A 29 -5.92 -2.78 18.37
CA ALA A 29 -6.59 -2.16 17.24
C ALA A 29 -5.65 -1.23 16.45
N ILE A 30 -5.40 -1.56 15.19
CA ILE A 30 -4.57 -0.76 14.30
C ILE A 30 -5.29 0.55 13.97
N THR A 31 -4.58 1.66 14.13
CA THR A 31 -5.10 3.01 13.83
C THR A 31 -4.91 3.38 12.37
N SER A 32 -5.78 4.26 11.84
CA SER A 32 -5.66 4.79 10.48
C SER A 32 -4.31 5.45 10.21
N ALA A 33 -3.72 6.13 11.21
CA ALA A 33 -2.38 6.72 11.10
C ALA A 33 -1.27 5.66 10.89
N GLN A 34 -1.33 4.54 11.61
CA GLN A 34 -0.39 3.42 11.44
C GLN A 34 -0.52 2.80 10.05
N VAL A 35 -1.76 2.62 9.55
CA VAL A 35 -1.99 2.09 8.19
C VAL A 35 -1.43 3.05 7.13
N VAL A 36 -1.66 4.36 7.26
CA VAL A 36 -1.10 5.36 6.34
C VAL A 36 0.44 5.36 6.37
N LEU A 37 1.04 5.26 7.55
CA LEU A 37 2.49 5.17 7.69
C LEU A 37 3.05 3.91 7.02
N ALA A 38 2.44 2.76 7.26
CA ALA A 38 2.81 1.50 6.65
C ALA A 38 2.67 1.55 5.11
N ALA A 39 1.61 2.16 4.59
CA ALA A 39 1.44 2.39 3.16
C ALA A 39 2.58 3.24 2.58
N HIS A 40 2.99 4.31 3.26
CA HIS A 40 4.14 5.11 2.83
C HIS A 40 5.45 4.32 2.80
N ILE A 41 5.70 3.49 3.81
CA ILE A 41 6.90 2.63 3.87
C ILE A 41 6.87 1.62 2.71
N LYS A 42 5.75 0.93 2.50
CA LYS A 42 5.57 -0.05 1.42
C LYS A 42 5.75 0.60 0.05
N LEU A 43 5.19 1.79 -0.18
CA LEU A 43 5.38 2.54 -1.44
C LEU A 43 6.84 2.92 -1.70
N ARG A 44 7.59 3.34 -0.67
CA ARG A 44 9.02 3.62 -0.83
C ARG A 44 9.80 2.37 -1.22
N LYS A 45 9.46 1.20 -0.67
CA LYS A 45 10.07 -0.07 -1.03
C LYS A 45 9.74 -0.45 -2.48
N LEU A 46 8.46 -0.46 -2.84
CA LEU A 46 8.00 -0.83 -4.18
C LEU A 46 8.57 0.07 -5.29
N ARG A 47 8.74 1.37 -5.03
CA ARG A 47 9.40 2.28 -5.98
C ARG A 47 10.85 1.91 -6.22
N ARG A 48 11.59 1.48 -5.20
CA ARG A 48 12.95 0.96 -5.36
C ARG A 48 12.96 -0.35 -6.14
N ASP A 49 12.05 -1.26 -5.80
CA ASP A 49 11.90 -2.55 -6.47
C ASP A 49 11.58 -2.36 -7.97
N LEU A 50 10.72 -1.39 -8.30
CA LEU A 50 10.40 -1.02 -9.68
C LEU A 50 11.62 -0.47 -10.42
N SER A 51 12.38 0.43 -9.81
CA SER A 51 13.62 0.94 -10.41
C SER A 51 14.61 -0.19 -10.71
N VAL A 52 14.79 -1.14 -9.78
CA VAL A 52 15.65 -2.32 -9.98
C VAL A 52 15.10 -3.22 -11.10
N ALA A 53 13.80 -3.49 -11.10
CA ALA A 53 13.15 -4.32 -12.11
C ALA A 53 13.31 -3.72 -13.52
N LEU A 54 13.12 -2.40 -13.67
CA LEU A 54 13.27 -1.71 -14.95
C LEU A 54 14.71 -1.74 -15.49
N VAL A 55 15.71 -1.61 -14.62
CA VAL A 55 17.13 -1.75 -15.01
C VAL A 55 17.44 -3.16 -15.50
N ASN A 56 16.87 -4.18 -14.86
CA ASN A 56 17.09 -5.58 -15.20
C ASN A 56 16.34 -6.05 -16.46
N VAL A 57 15.32 -5.33 -16.92
CA VAL A 57 14.58 -5.63 -18.16
C VAL A 57 15.39 -5.34 -19.42
N HIS A 58 16.36 -4.43 -19.35
CA HIS A 58 17.34 -4.22 -20.41
C HIS A 58 18.69 -4.80 -19.99
N PRO A 59 18.93 -6.11 -20.12
CA PRO A 59 20.29 -6.60 -20.05
C PRO A 59 21.06 -5.92 -21.20
N SER A 60 22.03 -5.07 -20.83
CA SER A 60 23.04 -4.58 -21.75
C SER A 60 23.55 -5.77 -22.58
N LYS A 61 23.71 -5.58 -23.89
CA LYS A 61 24.06 -6.63 -24.89
C LYS A 61 25.39 -7.38 -24.60
N HIS A 62 26.01 -7.15 -23.45
CA HIS A 62 27.37 -7.55 -23.11
C HIS A 62 27.51 -8.52 -21.93
N LEU A 63 26.45 -9.22 -21.52
CA LEU A 63 26.55 -10.25 -20.48
C LEU A 63 26.14 -11.63 -21.03
N LYS A 64 27.12 -12.31 -21.65
CA LYS A 64 27.11 -13.77 -21.77
C LYS A 64 27.14 -14.36 -20.36
N SER A 65 26.26 -15.34 -20.16
CA SER A 65 26.15 -16.24 -19.02
C SER A 65 26.03 -15.58 -17.64
N ARG A 66 24.79 -15.49 -17.14
CA ARG A 66 24.55 -15.92 -15.76
C ARG A 66 23.23 -16.65 -15.66
N SER A 67 23.35 -17.81 -15.04
CA SER A 67 22.38 -18.86 -14.81
C SER A 67 21.00 -18.39 -14.36
N ASN A 68 20.01 -19.10 -14.89
CA ASN A 68 18.61 -19.16 -14.45
C ASN A 68 18.49 -19.40 -12.93
N THR A 69 18.44 -18.34 -12.13
CA THR A 69 17.90 -18.38 -10.76
C THR A 69 17.54 -16.96 -10.32
N SER A 70 16.33 -16.52 -10.62
CA SER A 70 15.38 -15.99 -9.63
C SER A 70 14.17 -15.45 -10.39
N SER A 71 13.01 -15.61 -9.78
CA SER A 71 11.75 -14.98 -10.17
C SER A 71 11.87 -13.45 -10.13
N GLY A 72 12.56 -12.87 -11.13
CA GLY A 72 12.78 -11.43 -11.23
C GLY A 72 11.45 -10.71 -11.17
N LEU A 73 11.30 -9.85 -10.16
CA LEU A 73 10.12 -9.00 -9.95
C LEU A 73 9.75 -8.35 -11.28
N GLN A 74 8.59 -8.72 -11.83
CA GLN A 74 8.11 -8.17 -13.09
C GLN A 74 7.71 -6.71 -12.85
N PRO A 75 8.21 -5.74 -13.64
CA PRO A 75 7.85 -4.33 -13.44
C PRO A 75 6.33 -4.09 -13.39
N THR A 76 5.59 -4.84 -14.21
CA THR A 76 4.12 -4.78 -14.24
C THR A 76 3.47 -5.17 -12.91
N SER A 77 3.95 -6.23 -12.25
CA SER A 77 3.39 -6.67 -10.97
C SER A 77 3.73 -5.68 -9.84
N VAL A 78 4.95 -5.13 -9.83
CA VAL A 78 5.35 -4.08 -8.88
C VAL A 78 4.53 -2.81 -9.10
N TRP A 79 4.28 -2.42 -10.34
CA TRP A 79 3.47 -1.25 -10.68
C TRP A 79 2.01 -1.40 -10.24
N GLN A 80 1.41 -2.57 -10.46
CA GLN A 80 0.06 -2.87 -9.97
C GLN A 80 -0.02 -2.80 -8.45
N GLU A 81 0.99 -3.31 -7.75
CA GLU A 81 1.05 -3.24 -6.29
C GLU A 81 1.17 -1.80 -5.78
N ILE A 82 1.96 -0.95 -6.44
CA ILE A 82 2.03 0.49 -6.14
C ILE A 82 0.64 1.12 -6.24
N ARG A 83 -0.09 0.84 -7.33
CA ARG A 83 -1.43 1.39 -7.55
C ARG A 83 -2.42 0.96 -6.47
N ARG A 84 -2.39 -0.33 -6.07
CA ARG A 84 -3.22 -0.86 -4.98
C ARG A 84 -2.94 -0.16 -3.65
N VAL A 85 -1.67 -0.06 -3.27
CA VAL A 85 -1.28 0.59 -2.00
C VAL A 85 -1.61 2.09 -2.01
N GLN A 86 -1.42 2.77 -3.14
CA GLN A 86 -1.83 4.18 -3.29
C GLN A 86 -3.34 4.36 -3.10
N ALA A 87 -4.15 3.54 -3.78
CA ALA A 87 -5.61 3.62 -3.68
C ALA A 87 -6.11 3.38 -2.24
N ALA A 88 -5.54 2.40 -1.53
CA ALA A 88 -5.90 2.13 -0.14
C ALA A 88 -5.58 3.32 0.77
N ARG A 89 -4.38 3.90 0.66
CA ARG A 89 -3.99 5.10 1.40
C ARG A 89 -4.90 6.29 1.08
N ASP A 90 -5.16 6.54 -0.21
CA ASP A 90 -5.94 7.71 -0.64
C ASP A 90 -7.40 7.59 -0.18
N SER A 91 -7.95 6.37 -0.18
CA SER A 91 -9.28 6.08 0.37
C SER A 91 -9.36 6.37 1.87
N LEU A 92 -8.37 5.94 2.66
CA LEU A 92 -8.30 6.23 4.10
C LEU A 92 -8.18 7.73 4.39
N LEU A 93 -7.34 8.45 3.63
CA LEU A 93 -7.20 9.89 3.78
C LEU A 93 -8.50 10.63 3.40
N SER A 94 -9.24 10.12 2.42
CA SER A 94 -10.55 10.68 2.05
C SER A 94 -11.60 10.43 3.14
N LEU A 95 -11.65 9.22 3.71
CA LEU A 95 -12.52 8.87 4.84
C LEU A 95 -12.26 9.79 6.03
N GLN A 96 -11.01 9.97 6.44
CA GLN A 96 -10.65 10.89 7.53
C GLN A 96 -11.13 12.33 7.29
N LYS A 97 -11.01 12.82 6.06
CA LYS A 97 -11.47 14.18 5.70
C LYS A 97 -12.98 14.32 5.79
N ASN A 98 -13.73 13.32 5.31
CA ASN A 98 -15.19 13.34 5.33
C ASN A 98 -15.71 13.29 6.78
N ILE A 99 -15.14 12.42 7.61
CA ILE A 99 -15.50 12.30 9.03
C ILE A 99 -15.16 13.59 9.80
N HIS A 100 -14.01 14.20 9.51
CA HIS A 100 -13.65 15.47 10.12
C HIS A 100 -14.60 16.59 9.70
N ALA A 101 -15.02 16.63 8.43
CA ALA A 101 -16.00 17.60 7.95
C ALA A 101 -17.36 17.43 8.64
N ASP A 102 -17.85 16.20 8.78
CA ASP A 102 -19.12 15.89 9.46
C ASP A 102 -19.10 16.25 10.96
N ARG A 103 -17.93 16.19 11.62
CA ARG A 103 -17.78 16.59 13.03
C ARG A 103 -17.71 18.11 13.25
N VAL A 104 -17.39 18.89 12.21
CA VAL A 104 -17.28 20.35 12.29
C VAL A 104 -18.61 21.05 11.99
N THR A 105 -19.52 20.37 11.28
CA THR A 105 -20.82 20.92 10.84
C THR A 105 -22.03 20.41 11.63
N GLY A 106 -21.84 19.47 12.57
CA GLY A 106 -22.89 18.92 13.46
C GLY A 106 -22.85 19.47 14.87
#